data_AF-C5X5C2-F1
#
_entry.id   AF-C5X5C2-F1
#
_cell.length_a   1.000
_cell.length_b   1.000
_cell.length_c   1.000
_cell.angle_alpha   90.00
_cell.angle_beta   90.00
_cell.angle_gamma   90.00
#
_symmetry.space_group_name_H-M   'P 1'
#
loop_
_entity.id
_entity.type
_entity.pdbx_description
1 polymer ?
#
loop_
_entity_poly.entity_id
_entity_poly.type
_entity_poly.pdbx_seq_one_letter_code
_entity_poly.pdbx_strand_id
1 'polypeptide(L)'
;MAAAAATVRRGSASSSASVSHAIVLAVVVVACSSFPPTSTAAKAAPCSSQTFSGTGGEQQSYASCADLPRLGATLHYNYTAATNTVAVAFRAPQGKGADGWVAWGINPSGRSGMVGTQAVVAFQSSNGSLVAYPTVLDSYAPSMAPAAPGDLAFPVSGVAAEYADGKEMVVYATLALPAGKGSKFTNVWQQGAAVVNDVPAVHPTTGDNILSTATIDFSA
;
A
#
# COMPACT_ATOMS: atom_id res chain seq x y z
N MET A 1 -17.87 86.15 -10.73
CA MET A 1 -18.35 86.85 -11.93
C MET A 1 -18.03 85.99 -13.15
N ALA A 2 -19.05 85.81 -13.99
CA ALA A 2 -19.04 85.36 -15.38
C ALA A 2 -18.53 83.95 -15.73
N ALA A 3 -19.48 83.14 -16.19
CA ALA A 3 -19.34 81.89 -16.93
C ALA A 3 -19.03 82.13 -18.41
N ALA A 4 -18.53 81.09 -19.10
CA ALA A 4 -18.54 80.94 -20.57
C ALA A 4 -18.80 79.45 -20.88
N ALA A 5 -19.96 79.11 -21.47
CA ALA A 5 -20.20 78.86 -22.90
C ALA A 5 -19.74 77.44 -23.35
N ALA A 6 -20.66 76.48 -23.52
CA ALA A 6 -21.37 76.09 -24.76
C ALA A 6 -20.42 75.40 -25.79
N THR A 7 -20.71 74.24 -26.41
CA THR A 7 -21.83 74.01 -27.35
C THR A 7 -21.88 72.53 -27.83
N VAL A 8 -23.06 71.90 -27.70
CA VAL A 8 -23.86 71.06 -28.62
C VAL A 8 -23.24 70.35 -29.86
N ARG A 9 -23.60 69.07 -30.09
CA ARG A 9 -24.27 68.52 -31.31
C ARG A 9 -24.65 67.04 -31.09
N ARG A 10 -25.95 66.67 -31.07
CA ARG A 10 -26.94 66.42 -32.16
C ARG A 10 -26.89 64.98 -32.69
N GLY A 11 -28.07 64.37 -32.81
CA GLY A 11 -28.32 63.12 -33.55
C GLY A 11 -29.41 62.28 -32.89
N SER A 12 -30.66 62.74 -32.87
CA SER A 12 -31.70 62.36 -33.85
C SER A 12 -32.26 60.95 -33.61
N ALA A 13 -33.45 60.91 -33.01
CA ALA A 13 -34.35 59.78 -33.03
C ALA A 13 -35.10 59.73 -34.39
N SER A 14 -35.26 58.53 -34.93
CA SER A 14 -36.40 58.15 -35.79
C SER A 14 -36.52 56.63 -35.74
N SER A 15 -37.53 56.10 -35.04
CA SER A 15 -38.81 55.67 -35.62
C SER A 15 -38.67 54.58 -36.69
N SER A 16 -39.13 53.36 -36.39
CA SER A 16 -40.47 52.89 -36.82
C SER A 16 -40.62 51.38 -36.66
N ALA A 17 -41.81 50.99 -36.21
CA ALA A 17 -42.58 49.73 -36.33
C ALA A 17 -41.98 48.60 -37.20
N SER A 18 -42.25 47.32 -36.95
CA SER A 18 -43.56 46.73 -36.65
C SER A 18 -43.41 45.29 -36.16
N VAL A 19 -44.46 44.84 -35.48
CA VAL A 19 -44.65 43.56 -34.79
C VAL A 19 -44.80 42.41 -35.80
N SER A 20 -44.24 41.22 -35.50
CA SER A 20 -44.99 39.95 -35.38
C SER A 20 -44.10 38.72 -35.55
N HIS A 21 -44.11 37.83 -34.56
CA HIS A 21 -44.63 36.45 -34.60
C HIS A 21 -43.98 35.61 -33.48
N ALA A 22 -44.84 35.21 -32.52
CA ALA A 22 -44.71 34.06 -31.62
C ALA A 22 -43.30 33.62 -31.19
N ILE A 23 -42.85 34.08 -30.02
CA ILE A 23 -41.82 33.36 -29.26
C ILE A 23 -42.55 32.33 -28.39
N VAL A 24 -42.44 31.08 -28.79
CA VAL A 24 -42.81 29.91 -27.99
C VAL A 24 -42.04 29.98 -26.68
N LEU A 25 -42.75 30.08 -25.55
CA LEU A 25 -42.16 29.98 -24.23
C LEU A 25 -41.78 28.51 -23.98
N ALA A 26 -40.64 28.08 -24.54
CA ALA A 26 -40.04 26.81 -24.15
C ALA A 26 -39.38 27.00 -22.78
N VAL A 27 -40.10 26.61 -21.74
CA VAL A 27 -39.55 26.42 -20.41
C VAL A 27 -38.52 25.29 -20.50
N VAL A 28 -37.25 25.64 -20.72
CA VAL A 28 -36.16 24.69 -20.50
C VAL A 28 -35.83 24.75 -19.01
N VAL A 29 -36.50 23.89 -18.24
CA VAL A 29 -36.00 23.52 -16.92
C VAL A 29 -34.71 22.75 -17.18
N VAL A 30 -33.56 23.44 -17.13
CA VAL A 30 -32.27 22.77 -17.02
C VAL A 30 -32.23 22.19 -15.60
N ALA A 31 -32.80 20.99 -15.46
CA ALA A 31 -32.49 20.14 -14.33
C ALA A 31 -31.01 19.83 -14.45
N CYS A 32 -30.18 20.52 -13.67
CA CYS A 32 -28.82 20.10 -13.37
C CYS A 32 -28.92 18.74 -12.67
N SER A 33 -29.04 17.67 -13.44
CA SER A 33 -28.81 16.31 -12.99
C SER A 33 -27.32 16.21 -12.69
N SER A 34 -26.96 16.60 -11.47
CA SER A 34 -25.68 16.27 -10.86
C SER A 34 -25.59 14.75 -10.77
N PHE A 35 -25.16 14.11 -11.86
CA PHE A 35 -24.70 12.73 -11.82
C PHE A 35 -23.45 12.73 -10.93
N PRO A 36 -23.48 12.11 -9.74
CA PRO A 36 -22.25 11.93 -8.99
C PRO A 36 -21.32 11.06 -9.85
N PRO A 37 -20.01 11.36 -9.91
CA PRO A 37 -19.08 10.41 -10.47
C PRO A 37 -19.21 9.12 -9.65
N THR A 38 -19.73 8.06 -10.26
CA THR A 38 -19.64 6.71 -9.73
C THR A 38 -18.16 6.37 -9.68
N SER A 39 -17.53 6.72 -8.58
CA SER A 39 -16.25 6.16 -8.18
C SER A 39 -16.52 4.69 -7.96
N THR A 40 -16.23 3.87 -8.98
CA THR A 40 -16.06 2.44 -8.78
C THR A 40 -14.87 2.30 -7.85
N ALA A 41 -15.12 2.28 -6.54
CA ALA A 41 -14.17 1.73 -5.60
C ALA A 41 -13.87 0.32 -6.14
N ALA A 42 -12.66 0.10 -6.63
CA ALA A 42 -12.21 -1.25 -6.88
C ALA A 42 -12.38 -1.97 -5.55
N LYS A 43 -13.35 -2.89 -5.46
CA LYS A 43 -13.38 -3.82 -4.34
C LYS A 43 -12.04 -4.52 -4.38
N ALA A 44 -11.24 -4.39 -3.33
CA ALA A 44 -10.11 -5.27 -3.12
C ALA A 44 -10.63 -6.69 -3.36
N ALA A 45 -10.06 -7.38 -4.34
CA ALA A 45 -10.53 -8.71 -4.68
C ALA A 45 -10.37 -9.57 -3.42
N PRO A 46 -11.37 -10.37 -3.04
CA PRO A 46 -11.30 -11.16 -1.83
C PRO A 46 -10.02 -11.98 -1.88
N CYS A 47 -9.26 -11.88 -0.80
CA CYS A 47 -8.13 -12.64 -0.29
C CYS A 47 -7.85 -14.04 -0.96
N SER A 48 -8.85 -14.76 -1.48
CA SER A 48 -8.72 -16.02 -2.24
C SER A 48 -8.52 -15.91 -3.76
N SER A 49 -8.52 -14.70 -4.34
CA SER A 49 -8.47 -14.48 -5.80
C SER A 49 -7.10 -14.07 -6.35
N GLN A 50 -6.08 -14.02 -5.49
CA GLN A 50 -4.74 -13.54 -5.85
C GLN A 50 -3.87 -14.70 -6.34
N THR A 51 -3.19 -14.48 -7.46
CA THR A 51 -2.15 -15.38 -7.97
C THR A 51 -0.79 -14.80 -7.65
N PHE A 52 0.15 -15.68 -7.32
CA PHE A 52 1.50 -15.36 -6.87
C PHE A 52 2.48 -16.13 -7.73
N SER A 53 3.52 -15.50 -8.27
CA SER A 53 4.52 -16.22 -9.09
C SER A 53 5.48 -17.08 -8.27
N GLY A 54 5.38 -17.01 -6.94
CA GLY A 54 6.10 -17.86 -5.99
C GLY A 54 7.62 -17.70 -6.04
N THR A 55 8.33 -18.66 -5.43
CA THR A 55 9.79 -18.76 -5.52
C THR A 55 10.16 -19.67 -6.68
N GLY A 56 10.78 -19.12 -7.73
CA GLY A 56 11.27 -19.92 -8.87
C GLY A 56 10.36 -19.93 -10.12
N GLY A 57 9.33 -19.09 -10.17
CA GLY A 57 8.50 -18.89 -11.37
C GLY A 57 7.30 -19.84 -11.50
N GLU A 58 7.04 -20.66 -10.49
CA GLU A 58 5.84 -21.50 -10.41
C GLU A 58 4.74 -20.79 -9.62
N GLN A 59 3.50 -20.82 -10.15
CA GLN A 59 2.37 -20.21 -9.46
C GLN A 59 2.14 -20.87 -8.10
N GLN A 60 2.12 -20.06 -7.05
CA GLN A 60 1.87 -20.51 -5.68
C GLN A 60 0.47 -20.09 -5.23
N SER A 61 -0.31 -21.05 -4.75
CA SER A 61 -1.59 -20.79 -4.10
C SER A 61 -1.43 -20.83 -2.57
N TYR A 62 -2.21 -19.99 -1.89
CA TYR A 62 -2.25 -19.94 -0.44
C TYR A 62 -3.68 -20.24 0.03
N ALA A 63 -3.82 -21.16 0.98
CA ALA A 63 -5.08 -21.64 1.52
C ALA A 63 -5.72 -20.64 2.49
N SER A 64 -4.88 -19.92 3.24
CA SER A 64 -5.30 -18.93 4.22
C SER A 64 -4.74 -17.55 3.86
N CYS A 65 -5.43 -16.50 4.30
CA CYS A 65 -4.99 -15.14 4.12
C CYS A 65 -5.67 -14.19 5.11
N ALA A 66 -5.10 -13.00 5.29
CA ALA A 66 -5.59 -11.97 6.18
C ALA A 66 -5.35 -10.59 5.58
N ASP A 67 -6.40 -9.77 5.54
CA ASP A 67 -6.28 -8.33 5.33
C ASP A 67 -5.70 -7.71 6.61
N LEU A 68 -4.55 -7.04 6.48
CA LEU A 68 -3.91 -6.39 7.61
C LEU A 68 -4.53 -5.00 7.78
N PRO A 69 -4.82 -4.57 9.02
CA PRO A 69 -5.66 -3.40 9.26
C PRO A 69 -5.03 -2.06 8.89
N ARG A 70 -3.75 -2.03 8.49
CA ARG A 70 -2.95 -0.82 8.28
C ARG A 70 -2.03 -0.98 7.08
N LEU A 71 -1.66 0.16 6.50
CA LEU A 71 -0.69 0.24 5.39
C LEU A 71 -1.10 -0.49 4.11
N GLY A 72 -2.40 -0.81 3.94
CA GLY A 72 -2.91 -1.47 2.73
C GLY A 72 -2.27 -2.84 2.46
N ALA A 73 -1.86 -3.54 3.52
CA ALA A 73 -1.11 -4.78 3.39
C ALA A 73 -2.00 -6.02 3.53
N THR A 74 -1.62 -7.11 2.88
CA THR A 74 -2.22 -8.43 3.05
C THR A 74 -1.16 -9.48 3.32
N LEU A 75 -1.56 -10.52 4.05
CA LEU A 75 -0.72 -11.68 4.30
C LEU A 75 -1.44 -12.93 3.82
N HIS A 76 -0.81 -13.68 2.94
CA HIS A 76 -1.26 -14.99 2.48
C HIS A 76 -0.31 -16.04 3.02
N TYR A 77 -0.84 -17.19 3.46
CA TYR A 77 0.00 -18.21 4.09
C TYR A 77 -0.55 -19.63 3.95
N ASN A 78 0.40 -20.58 3.96
CA ASN A 78 0.16 -22.01 4.05
C ASN A 78 0.93 -22.55 5.25
N TYR A 79 0.21 -23.03 6.26
CA TYR A 79 0.81 -23.68 7.42
C TYR A 79 0.87 -25.18 7.25
N THR A 80 2.03 -25.76 7.54
CA THR A 80 2.26 -27.21 7.51
C THR A 80 2.61 -27.69 8.92
N ALA A 81 1.63 -28.31 9.59
CA ALA A 81 1.79 -28.75 10.98
C ALA A 81 2.89 -29.82 11.16
N ALA A 82 3.07 -30.71 10.17
CA ALA A 82 4.05 -31.80 10.25
C ALA A 82 5.50 -31.30 10.38
N THR A 83 5.80 -30.16 9.76
CA THR A 83 7.13 -29.51 9.77
C THR A 83 7.17 -28.25 10.62
N ASN A 84 6.03 -27.84 11.20
CA ASN A 84 5.84 -26.56 11.88
C ASN A 84 6.33 -25.36 11.03
N THR A 85 6.08 -25.40 9.72
CA THR A 85 6.51 -24.36 8.79
C THR A 85 5.34 -23.55 8.28
N VAL A 86 5.56 -22.26 8.01
CA VAL A 86 4.62 -21.40 7.31
C VAL A 86 5.30 -20.82 6.07
N ALA A 87 4.73 -21.10 4.90
CA ALA A 87 5.07 -20.39 3.67
C ALA A 87 4.17 -19.16 3.58
N VAL A 88 4.72 -17.99 3.28
CA VAL A 88 4.00 -16.72 3.24
C VAL A 88 4.18 -15.98 1.92
N ALA A 89 3.20 -15.17 1.58
CA ALA A 89 3.30 -14.06 0.65
C ALA A 89 2.72 -12.82 1.34
N PHE A 90 3.59 -11.88 1.70
CA PHE A 90 3.20 -10.59 2.25
C PHE A 90 3.17 -9.56 1.12
N ARG A 91 2.05 -8.89 0.92
CA ARG A 91 1.85 -7.91 -0.14
C ARG A 91 1.57 -6.55 0.48
N ALA A 92 2.25 -5.52 0.01
CA ALA A 92 2.01 -4.15 0.44
C ALA A 92 2.42 -3.12 -0.61
N PRO A 93 1.80 -1.93 -0.63
CA PRO A 93 2.35 -0.78 -1.35
C PRO A 93 3.70 -0.36 -0.74
N GLN A 94 4.55 0.25 -1.57
CA GLN A 94 5.74 0.98 -1.12
C GLN A 94 5.34 2.44 -0.82
N GLY A 95 5.80 3.00 0.31
CA GLY A 95 5.24 4.23 0.91
C GLY A 95 5.07 5.43 -0.02
N LYS A 96 5.98 5.61 -0.98
CA LYS A 96 5.83 6.54 -2.10
C LYS A 96 6.56 6.01 -3.35
N GLY A 97 5.83 5.33 -4.23
CA GLY A 97 6.38 4.86 -5.50
C GLY A 97 7.41 3.74 -5.37
N ALA A 98 8.14 3.47 -6.45
CA ALA A 98 9.03 2.31 -6.56
C ALA A 98 10.31 2.40 -5.68
N ASP A 99 10.66 3.58 -5.19
CA ASP A 99 11.89 3.84 -4.42
C ASP A 99 11.81 3.40 -2.93
N GLY A 100 10.63 2.92 -2.52
CA GLY A 100 10.38 2.51 -1.15
C GLY A 100 10.83 1.08 -0.84
N TRP A 101 10.42 0.61 0.33
CA TRP A 101 10.64 -0.75 0.78
C TRP A 101 9.44 -1.25 1.56
N VAL A 102 9.29 -2.56 1.64
CA VAL A 102 8.29 -3.20 2.49
C VAL A 102 8.96 -4.27 3.35
N ALA A 103 8.44 -4.53 4.53
CA ALA A 103 8.91 -5.62 5.37
C ALA A 103 7.77 -6.23 6.16
N TRP A 104 7.88 -7.54 6.41
CA TRP A 104 7.00 -8.27 7.30
C TRP A 104 7.82 -9.25 8.13
N GLY A 105 7.41 -9.47 9.37
CA GLY A 105 8.10 -10.39 10.26
C GLY A 105 7.25 -10.82 11.44
N ILE A 106 7.80 -11.78 12.20
CA ILE A 106 7.20 -12.24 13.45
C ILE A 106 8.14 -11.93 14.63
N ASN A 107 7.54 -11.58 15.77
CA ASN A 107 8.26 -11.43 17.01
C ASN A 107 8.20 -12.75 17.81
N PRO A 108 9.29 -13.55 17.85
CA PRO A 108 9.28 -14.85 18.50
C PRO A 108 9.11 -14.75 20.02
N SER A 109 9.29 -13.58 20.63
CA SER A 109 9.04 -13.38 22.07
C SER A 109 7.55 -13.20 22.41
N GLY A 110 6.69 -12.97 21.41
CA GLY A 110 5.28 -12.64 21.59
C GLY A 110 5.04 -11.19 22.06
N ARG A 111 6.09 -10.37 22.14
CA ARG A 111 5.96 -8.94 22.42
C ARG A 111 5.41 -8.22 21.19
N SER A 112 4.53 -7.25 21.43
CA SER A 112 4.07 -6.34 20.38
C SER A 112 5.14 -5.30 20.05
N GLY A 113 5.32 -5.05 18.75
CA GLY A 113 6.19 -3.99 18.24
C GLY A 113 7.49 -4.47 17.60
N MET A 114 8.22 -3.50 17.06
CA MET A 114 9.39 -3.68 16.20
C MET A 114 10.51 -4.49 16.87
N VAL A 115 10.90 -4.13 18.10
CA VAL A 115 12.08 -4.68 18.77
C VAL A 115 11.90 -6.17 19.08
N GLY A 116 12.87 -6.97 18.62
CA GLY A 116 12.89 -8.42 18.70
C GLY A 116 12.23 -9.13 17.52
N THR A 117 11.68 -8.40 16.53
CA THR A 117 11.07 -8.99 15.33
C THR A 117 12.15 -9.53 14.39
N GLN A 118 11.93 -10.73 13.85
CA GLN A 118 12.69 -11.22 12.70
C GLN A 118 11.85 -11.01 11.45
N ALA A 119 12.34 -10.16 10.56
CA ALA A 119 11.60 -9.70 9.40
C ALA A 119 12.29 -10.13 8.12
N VAL A 120 11.52 -10.21 7.04
CA VAL A 120 12.02 -10.23 5.68
C VAL A 120 11.68 -8.88 5.08
N VAL A 121 12.71 -8.20 4.59
CA VAL A 121 12.59 -6.91 3.93
C VAL A 121 12.77 -7.09 2.43
N ALA A 122 12.08 -6.28 1.64
CA ALA A 122 12.25 -6.22 0.21
C ALA A 122 12.19 -4.80 -0.34
N PHE A 123 12.95 -4.57 -1.41
CA PHE A 123 12.99 -3.31 -2.15
C PHE A 123 13.62 -3.50 -3.53
N GLN A 124 13.51 -2.48 -4.39
CA GLN A 124 14.28 -2.40 -5.63
C GLN A 124 15.63 -1.74 -5.36
N SER A 125 16.72 -2.45 -5.63
CA SER A 125 18.08 -1.93 -5.50
C SER A 125 18.36 -0.84 -6.54
N SER A 126 19.37 -0.01 -6.27
CA SER A 126 19.90 1.02 -7.17
C SER A 126 20.26 0.51 -8.56
N ASN A 127 20.59 -0.78 -8.70
CA ASN A 127 20.87 -1.44 -9.99
C ASN A 127 19.61 -1.93 -10.72
N GLY A 128 18.41 -1.68 -10.19
CA GLY A 128 17.12 -2.06 -10.73
C GLY A 128 16.64 -3.47 -10.37
N SER A 129 17.48 -4.30 -9.74
CA SER A 129 17.09 -5.65 -9.30
C SER A 129 16.20 -5.61 -8.05
N LEU A 130 15.31 -6.58 -7.92
CA LEU A 130 14.55 -6.79 -6.69
C LEU A 130 15.40 -7.56 -5.69
N VAL A 131 15.47 -7.04 -4.47
CA VAL A 131 16.21 -7.61 -3.35
C VAL A 131 15.22 -7.99 -2.26
N ALA A 132 15.42 -9.17 -1.67
CA ALA A 132 14.74 -9.59 -0.46
C ALA A 132 15.69 -10.38 0.44
N TYR A 133 15.65 -10.13 1.75
CA TYR A 133 16.48 -10.85 2.72
C TYR A 133 15.90 -10.81 4.14
N PRO A 134 16.22 -11.82 4.98
CA PRO A 134 15.88 -11.78 6.39
C PRO A 134 16.80 -10.80 7.15
N THR A 135 16.26 -10.12 8.16
CA THR A 135 16.97 -9.21 9.07
C THR A 135 16.41 -9.36 10.49
N VAL A 136 17.22 -8.97 11.48
CA VAL A 136 16.80 -8.89 12.89
C VAL A 136 16.58 -7.42 13.26
N LEU A 137 15.43 -7.12 13.85
CA LEU A 137 15.10 -5.78 14.36
C LEU A 137 15.38 -5.73 15.86
N ASP A 138 16.64 -5.54 16.24
CA ASP A 138 17.12 -5.60 17.63
C ASP A 138 16.90 -4.31 18.43
N SER A 139 16.53 -3.22 17.75
CA SER A 139 16.35 -1.89 18.30
C SER A 139 15.38 -1.07 17.45
N TYR A 140 15.12 0.18 17.83
CA TYR A 140 14.35 1.13 17.01
C TYR A 140 15.16 1.75 15.87
N ALA A 141 16.46 1.48 15.79
CA ALA A 141 17.35 1.90 14.72
C ALA A 141 18.30 0.74 14.35
N PRO A 142 17.77 -0.39 13.87
CA PRO A 142 18.58 -1.55 13.53
C PRO A 142 19.44 -1.26 12.28
N SER A 143 20.47 -2.07 12.05
CA SER A 143 21.34 -1.92 10.88
C SER A 143 20.63 -2.15 9.54
N MET A 144 19.49 -2.86 9.56
CA MET A 144 18.77 -3.34 8.37
C MET A 144 19.64 -4.22 7.44
N ALA A 145 20.76 -4.75 7.93
CA ALA A 145 21.64 -5.63 7.17
C ALA A 145 21.06 -7.05 7.09
N PRO A 146 21.38 -7.82 6.03
CA PRO A 146 21.02 -9.22 5.96
C PRO A 146 21.55 -10.02 7.17
N ALA A 147 20.67 -10.76 7.82
CA ALA A 147 21.02 -11.67 8.91
C ALA A 147 21.59 -12.97 8.35
N ALA A 148 22.66 -13.49 8.96
CA ALA A 148 23.10 -14.84 8.67
C ALA A 148 22.14 -15.86 9.28
N PRO A 149 22.08 -17.11 8.77
CA PRO A 149 21.19 -18.13 9.32
C PRO A 149 21.34 -18.38 10.83
N GLY A 150 22.55 -18.19 11.39
CA GLY A 150 22.83 -18.35 12.82
C GLY A 150 22.37 -17.19 13.70
N ASP A 151 22.07 -16.02 13.11
CA ASP A 151 21.59 -14.85 13.85
C ASP A 151 20.07 -14.89 14.06
N LEU A 152 19.37 -15.72 13.27
CA LEU A 152 17.94 -15.88 13.33
C LEU A 152 17.56 -16.93 14.39
N ALA A 153 16.64 -16.57 15.27
CA ALA A 153 15.96 -17.45 16.24
C ALA A 153 15.19 -18.61 15.59
N PHE A 154 15.01 -18.58 14.27
CA PHE A 154 14.39 -19.65 13.50
C PHE A 154 14.84 -19.61 12.03
N PRO A 155 14.91 -20.76 11.34
CA PRO A 155 15.23 -20.80 9.92
C PRO A 155 14.23 -20.04 9.06
N VAL A 156 14.76 -19.25 8.12
CA VAL A 156 14.02 -18.57 7.06
C VAL A 156 14.62 -18.99 5.72
N SER A 157 13.77 -19.40 4.78
CA SER A 157 14.15 -19.90 3.46
C SER A 157 13.14 -19.46 2.40
N GLY A 158 13.39 -19.75 1.12
CA GLY A 158 12.47 -19.38 0.04
C GLY A 158 12.19 -17.88 -0.01
N VAL A 159 13.22 -17.06 0.23
CA VAL A 159 13.09 -15.61 0.24
C VAL A 159 13.17 -15.08 -1.18
N ALA A 160 12.14 -14.35 -1.59
CA ALA A 160 12.08 -13.70 -2.89
C ALA A 160 11.15 -12.47 -2.82
N ALA A 161 11.24 -11.60 -3.83
CA ALA A 161 10.30 -10.51 -4.01
C ALA A 161 9.89 -10.36 -5.47
N GLU A 162 8.67 -9.85 -5.68
CA GLU A 162 8.17 -9.47 -6.99
C GLU A 162 7.32 -8.20 -6.90
N TYR A 163 7.06 -7.61 -8.06
CA TYR A 163 6.03 -6.59 -8.22
C TYR A 163 4.74 -7.23 -8.67
N ALA A 164 3.68 -7.03 -7.89
CA ALA A 164 2.33 -7.34 -8.31
C ALA A 164 1.67 -6.11 -8.93
N ASP A 165 1.09 -6.29 -10.12
CA ASP A 165 0.42 -5.26 -10.92
C ASP A 165 1.27 -3.97 -11.15
N GLY A 166 2.59 -4.09 -11.04
CA GLY A 166 3.55 -2.99 -11.16
C GLY A 166 3.44 -1.90 -10.09
N LYS A 167 2.70 -2.14 -8.99
CA LYS A 167 2.39 -1.12 -7.97
C LYS A 167 2.66 -1.55 -6.53
N GLU A 168 2.52 -2.84 -6.26
CA GLU A 168 2.70 -3.41 -4.92
C GLU A 168 3.87 -4.37 -4.92
N MET A 169 4.58 -4.42 -3.81
CA MET A 169 5.65 -5.39 -3.62
C MET A 169 5.11 -6.59 -2.85
N VAL A 170 5.48 -7.77 -3.32
CA VAL A 170 5.21 -9.04 -2.64
C VAL A 170 6.52 -9.61 -2.12
N VAL A 171 6.52 -10.05 -0.87
CA VAL A 171 7.63 -10.72 -0.19
C VAL A 171 7.24 -12.17 0.08
N TYR A 172 8.05 -13.08 -0.43
CA TYR A 172 7.94 -14.51 -0.18
C TYR A 172 8.93 -14.94 0.90
N ALA A 173 8.50 -15.85 1.76
CA ALA A 173 9.38 -16.52 2.71
C ALA A 173 8.74 -17.81 3.23
N THR A 174 9.56 -18.75 3.67
CA THR A 174 9.16 -19.92 4.45
C THR A 174 9.88 -19.91 5.78
N LEU A 175 9.11 -19.89 6.87
CA LEU A 175 9.60 -19.83 8.24
C LEU A 175 9.38 -21.17 8.90
N ALA A 176 10.40 -21.74 9.51
CA ALA A 176 10.24 -22.85 10.46
C ALA A 176 9.92 -22.26 11.83
N LEU A 177 8.66 -22.27 12.25
CA LEU A 177 8.21 -21.56 13.44
C LEU A 177 8.95 -22.06 14.71
N PRO A 178 9.29 -21.18 15.66
CA PRO A 178 9.97 -21.56 16.90
C PRO A 178 9.33 -22.77 17.60
N ALA A 179 10.13 -23.81 17.82
CA ALA A 179 9.66 -25.03 18.47
C ALA A 179 9.05 -24.74 19.86
N GLY A 180 7.93 -25.39 20.18
CA GLY A 180 7.24 -25.23 21.46
C GLY A 180 6.45 -23.93 21.62
N LYS A 181 6.38 -23.06 20.60
CA LYS A 181 5.58 -21.81 20.64
C LYS A 181 4.24 -21.88 19.89
N GLY A 182 3.92 -23.03 19.30
CA GLY A 182 2.71 -23.23 18.51
C GLY A 182 2.74 -22.44 17.19
N SER A 183 1.57 -22.08 16.68
CA SER A 183 1.36 -21.39 15.39
C SER A 183 0.94 -19.93 15.53
N LYS A 184 0.80 -19.42 16.76
CA LYS A 184 0.29 -18.06 17.03
C LYS A 184 1.41 -17.09 17.36
N PHE A 185 1.60 -16.08 16.50
CA PHE A 185 2.68 -15.11 16.64
C PHE A 185 2.19 -13.68 16.47
N THR A 186 2.86 -12.76 17.16
CA THR A 186 2.78 -11.34 16.84
C THR A 186 3.51 -11.11 15.52
N ASN A 187 2.77 -10.58 14.56
CA ASN A 187 3.24 -10.15 13.25
C ASN A 187 3.41 -8.64 13.28
N VAL A 188 4.47 -8.16 12.63
CA VAL A 188 4.75 -6.73 12.44
C VAL A 188 5.03 -6.52 10.96
N TRP A 189 4.48 -5.46 10.40
CA TRP A 189 4.73 -5.10 9.01
C TRP A 189 5.00 -3.62 8.88
N GLN A 190 5.77 -3.25 7.87
CA GLN A 190 6.11 -1.87 7.59
C GLN A 190 6.23 -1.62 6.09
N GLN A 191 6.05 -0.36 5.74
CA GLN A 191 6.52 0.21 4.48
C GLN A 191 7.29 1.50 4.74
N GLY A 192 8.28 1.77 3.91
CA GLY A 192 9.03 3.01 3.89
C GLY A 192 9.07 3.61 2.48
N ALA A 193 9.38 4.90 2.41
CA ALA A 193 9.35 5.66 1.17
C ALA A 193 10.72 5.80 0.47
N ALA A 194 11.80 5.32 1.09
CA ALA A 194 13.14 5.49 0.55
C ALA A 194 14.08 4.35 0.94
N VAL A 195 14.96 4.00 0.00
CA VAL A 195 16.15 3.18 0.20
C VAL A 195 17.37 4.05 -0.09
N VAL A 196 18.36 4.05 0.79
CA VAL A 196 19.57 4.86 0.66
C VAL A 196 20.78 3.94 0.67
N ASN A 197 21.59 3.97 -0.39
CA ASN A 197 22.73 3.08 -0.57
C ASN A 197 22.37 1.59 -0.42
N ASP A 198 21.24 1.18 -1.02
CA ASP A 198 20.69 -0.18 -0.92
C ASP A 198 20.37 -0.63 0.52
N VAL A 199 20.11 0.33 1.41
CA VAL A 199 19.62 0.07 2.77
C VAL A 199 18.27 0.76 2.99
N PRO A 200 17.23 0.04 3.45
CA PRO A 200 15.96 0.64 3.84
C PRO A 200 16.14 1.83 4.79
N ALA A 201 15.62 3.00 4.41
CA ALA A 201 15.64 4.18 5.28
C ALA A 201 14.54 4.10 6.35
N VAL A 202 14.63 4.94 7.37
CA VAL A 202 13.63 5.03 8.43
C VAL A 202 12.22 5.27 7.87
N HIS A 203 11.25 4.50 8.34
CA HIS A 203 9.83 4.70 8.04
C HIS A 203 9.23 5.73 9.02
N PRO A 204 8.01 6.28 8.77
CA PRO A 204 7.37 7.17 9.71
C PRO A 204 7.25 6.53 11.11
N THR A 205 7.60 7.29 12.15
CA THR A 205 7.55 6.83 13.55
C THR A 205 6.28 7.30 14.25
N THR A 206 5.18 7.39 13.51
CA THR A 206 3.85 7.82 14.00
C THR A 206 2.75 7.14 13.17
N GLY A 207 1.50 7.24 13.62
CA GLY A 207 0.33 6.79 12.86
C GLY A 207 0.36 5.29 12.56
N ASP A 208 -0.02 4.94 11.33
CA ASP A 208 -0.21 3.56 10.90
C ASP A 208 1.04 2.69 11.06
N ASN A 209 2.24 3.24 10.87
CA ASN A 209 3.49 2.51 11.05
C ASN A 209 3.68 2.00 12.49
N ILE A 210 3.31 2.79 13.52
CA ILE A 210 3.37 2.30 14.91
C ILE A 210 2.28 1.27 15.20
N LEU A 211 1.14 1.37 14.51
CA LEU A 211 -0.02 0.50 14.72
C LEU A 211 0.01 -0.79 13.89
N SER A 212 1.03 -0.99 13.04
CA SER A 212 1.13 -2.12 12.11
C SER A 212 1.66 -3.38 12.79
N THR A 213 0.83 -3.91 13.69
CA THR A 213 1.06 -5.13 14.46
C THR A 213 -0.26 -5.88 14.66
N ALA A 214 -0.23 -7.20 14.60
CA ALA A 214 -1.39 -8.06 14.87
C ALA A 214 -0.94 -9.45 15.34
N THR A 215 -1.77 -10.12 16.12
CA THR A 215 -1.54 -11.55 16.42
C THR A 215 -2.28 -12.40 15.41
N ILE A 216 -1.56 -13.30 14.74
CA ILE A 216 -2.12 -14.22 13.74
C ILE A 216 -1.79 -15.64 14.19
N ASP A 217 -2.79 -16.51 14.13
CA ASP A 217 -2.62 -17.96 14.29
C ASP A 217 -2.55 -18.58 12.90
N PHE A 218 -1.38 -19.10 12.52
CA PHE A 218 -1.18 -19.69 11.20
C PHE A 218 -1.90 -21.04 11.01
N SER A 219 -2.42 -21.65 12.09
CA SER A 219 -3.19 -22.88 12.00
C SER A 219 -4.68 -22.68 11.69
N ALA A 220 -5.12 -21.42 11.60
CA ALA A 220 -6.52 -21.03 11.39
C ALA A 220 -6.95 -21.08 9.91
#